data_AF-R5L4V7-F1
#
_entry.id   AF-R5L4V7-F1
#
_cell.length_a   1.000
_cell.length_b   1.000
_cell.length_c   1.000
_cell.angle_alpha   90.00
_cell.angle_beta   90.00
_cell.angle_gamma   90.00
#
_symmetry.space_group_name_H-M   'P 1'
#
loop_
_entity.id
_entity.type
_entity.pdbx_description
1 polymer ?
#
loop_
_entity_poly.entity_id
_entity_poly.type
_entity_poly.pdbx_seq_one_letter_code
_entity_poly.pdbx_strand_id
1 'polypeptide(L)'
;MKKKLAVIIMAFIMMISGCSMALSQGKYYNRFSENYKAYNKNLLSLSAKLGDAESDPGSVDWDSFESDLKGARDSLDAIEKLSPPPIYSAQHRNICEDIQSEREWCEAVAKVAEDRELTDDMLQEITDAAYSSQFHTSVFNLIMQMKKDGVSTN
;
A
#
# COMPACT_ATOMS: atom_id res chain seq x y z
N MET A 1 -42.74 -14.94 -18.09
CA MET A 1 -42.42 -13.97 -17.02
C MET A 1 -41.38 -14.47 -16.01
N LYS A 2 -41.43 -15.74 -15.55
CA LYS A 2 -40.47 -16.32 -14.58
C LYS A 2 -38.96 -16.20 -14.95
N LYS A 3 -38.61 -16.35 -16.24
CA LYS A 3 -37.20 -16.24 -16.71
C LYS A 3 -36.61 -14.82 -16.60
N LYS A 4 -37.42 -13.78 -16.84
CA LYS A 4 -36.96 -12.37 -16.74
C LYS A 4 -36.74 -11.97 -15.28
N LEU A 5 -37.58 -12.47 -14.36
CA LEU A 5 -37.46 -12.22 -12.93
C LEU A 5 -36.19 -12.86 -12.35
N ALA A 6 -35.84 -14.08 -12.78
CA ALA A 6 -34.62 -14.76 -12.34
C ALA A 6 -33.33 -14.02 -12.75
N VAL A 7 -33.30 -13.44 -13.96
CA VAL A 7 -32.16 -12.65 -14.44
C VAL A 7 -32.00 -11.35 -13.64
N ILE A 8 -33.11 -10.67 -13.33
CA ILE A 8 -33.09 -9.45 -12.51
C ILE A 8 -32.62 -9.75 -11.09
N ILE A 9 -33.07 -10.87 -10.49
CA ILE A 9 -32.63 -11.30 -9.16
C ILE A 9 -31.13 -11.67 -9.16
N MET A 10 -30.63 -12.38 -10.18
CA MET A 10 -29.18 -12.65 -10.29
C MET A 10 -28.35 -11.37 -10.44
N ALA A 11 -28.81 -10.41 -11.25
CA ALA A 11 -28.13 -9.13 -11.41
C ALA A 11 -28.11 -8.33 -10.10
N PHE A 12 -29.19 -8.38 -9.32
CA PHE A 12 -29.24 -7.77 -7.99
C PHE A 12 -28.34 -8.48 -6.97
N ILE A 13 -28.26 -9.82 -7.00
CA ILE A 13 -27.34 -10.57 -6.14
C ILE A 13 -25.88 -10.23 -6.47
N MET A 14 -25.53 -10.09 -7.75
CA MET A 14 -24.18 -9.64 -8.16
C MET A 14 -23.88 -8.18 -7.78
N MET A 15 -24.89 -7.31 -7.73
CA MET A 15 -24.74 -5.91 -7.31
C MET A 15 -24.68 -5.75 -5.77
N ILE A 16 -25.42 -6.57 -5.01
CA ILE A 16 -25.42 -6.52 -3.54
C ILE A 16 -24.21 -7.25 -2.96
N SER A 17 -23.64 -8.24 -3.66
CA SER A 17 -22.47 -8.99 -3.17
C SER A 17 -21.13 -8.27 -3.30
N GLY A 18 -21.09 -7.03 -3.81
CA GLY A 18 -19.87 -6.23 -3.88
C GLY A 18 -18.73 -6.95 -4.63
N CYS A 19 -19.05 -7.86 -5.55
CA CYS A 19 -18.03 -8.53 -6.36
C CYS A 19 -17.51 -7.54 -7.40
N SER A 20 -16.66 -6.62 -6.96
CA SER A 20 -15.72 -5.92 -7.82
C SER A 20 -15.10 -6.98 -8.74
N MET A 21 -15.35 -6.86 -10.04
CA MET A 21 -14.90 -7.87 -11.00
C MET A 21 -13.39 -8.05 -10.81
N ALA A 22 -12.98 -9.23 -10.34
CA ALA A 22 -11.59 -9.52 -10.03
C ALA A 22 -10.73 -9.19 -11.24
N LEU A 23 -9.60 -8.54 -11.01
CA LEU A 23 -8.67 -8.23 -12.09
C LEU A 23 -8.13 -9.53 -12.69
N SER A 24 -7.75 -9.49 -13.97
CA SER A 24 -6.93 -10.56 -14.53
C SER A 24 -5.56 -10.59 -13.84
N GLN A 25 -4.88 -11.74 -13.84
CA GLN A 25 -3.58 -11.89 -13.18
C GLN A 25 -2.57 -10.83 -13.64
N GLY A 26 -2.42 -10.62 -14.95
CA GLY A 26 -1.51 -9.60 -15.49
C GLY A 26 -1.91 -8.17 -15.11
N LYS A 27 -3.21 -7.83 -15.14
CA LYS A 27 -3.67 -6.49 -14.76
C LYS A 27 -3.51 -6.23 -13.26
N TYR A 28 -3.71 -7.25 -12.44
CA TYR A 28 -3.45 -7.20 -11.00
C TYR A 28 -1.96 -7.01 -10.73
N TYR A 29 -1.09 -7.83 -11.34
CA TYR A 29 0.36 -7.69 -11.20
C TYR A 29 0.85 -6.29 -11.57
N ASN A 30 0.43 -5.76 -12.72
CA ASN A 30 0.84 -4.43 -13.16
C ASN A 30 0.44 -3.36 -12.15
N ARG A 31 -0.85 -3.31 -11.79
CA ARG A 31 -1.34 -2.30 -10.82
C ARG A 31 -0.72 -2.46 -9.45
N PHE A 32 -0.61 -3.68 -8.94
CA PHE A 32 0.00 -3.96 -7.65
C PHE A 32 1.46 -3.51 -7.65
N SER A 33 2.24 -3.90 -8.67
CA SER A 33 3.66 -3.58 -8.77
C SER A 33 3.91 -2.09 -9.00
N GLU A 34 3.07 -1.39 -9.77
CA GLU A 34 3.14 0.06 -9.96
C GLU A 34 2.93 0.80 -8.64
N ASN A 35 1.86 0.46 -7.90
CA ASN A 35 1.59 1.11 -6.61
C ASN A 35 2.66 0.75 -5.57
N TYR A 36 3.15 -0.50 -5.53
CA TYR A 36 4.24 -0.87 -4.63
C TYR A 36 5.56 -0.16 -4.96
N LYS A 37 5.89 0.00 -6.26
CA LYS A 37 7.07 0.79 -6.68
C LYS A 37 6.92 2.26 -6.29
N ALA A 38 5.72 2.83 -6.45
CA ALA A 38 5.43 4.20 -6.03
C ALA A 38 5.60 4.37 -4.51
N TYR A 39 5.04 3.44 -3.74
CA TYR A 39 5.23 3.38 -2.29
C TYR A 39 6.70 3.37 -1.91
N ASN A 40 7.48 2.41 -2.44
CA ASN A 40 8.91 2.28 -2.13
C ASN A 40 9.72 3.51 -2.52
N LYS A 41 9.39 4.17 -3.64
CA LYS A 41 10.06 5.40 -4.03
C LYS A 41 9.86 6.50 -2.98
N ASN A 42 8.62 6.68 -2.52
CA ASN A 42 8.30 7.68 -1.52
C ASN A 42 8.90 7.32 -0.16
N LEU A 43 8.86 6.04 0.23
CA LEU A 43 9.48 5.52 1.44
C LEU A 43 10.98 5.86 1.49
N LEU A 44 11.73 5.55 0.42
CA LEU A 44 13.17 5.84 0.35
C LEU A 44 13.47 7.35 0.44
N SER A 45 12.63 8.17 -0.19
CA SER A 45 12.78 9.63 -0.16
C SER A 45 12.48 10.19 1.25
N LEU A 46 11.45 9.67 1.92
CA LEU A 46 11.13 10.02 3.30
C LEU A 46 12.24 9.59 4.26
N SER A 47 12.78 8.37 4.10
CA SER A 47 13.90 7.91 4.92
C SER A 47 15.14 8.79 4.78
N ALA A 48 15.45 9.26 3.56
CA ALA A 48 16.55 10.21 3.35
C ALA A 48 16.28 11.55 4.07
N LYS A 49 15.08 12.10 3.90
CA LYS A 49 14.67 13.37 4.53
C LYS A 49 14.58 13.29 6.05
N LEU A 50 14.24 12.13 6.62
CA LEU A 50 14.31 11.90 8.07
C LEU A 50 15.76 11.98 8.56
N GLY A 51 16.72 11.43 7.81
CA GLY A 51 18.14 11.58 8.12
C GLY A 51 18.63 13.03 8.00
N ASP A 52 18.12 13.78 7.01
CA ASP A 52 18.37 15.22 6.90
C ASP A 52 17.75 15.97 8.09
N ALA A 53 16.52 15.62 8.50
CA ALA A 53 15.84 16.20 9.66
C ALA A 53 16.56 15.92 10.98
N GLU A 54 17.18 14.74 11.13
CA GLU A 54 17.99 14.39 12.30
C GLU A 54 19.28 15.23 12.38
N SER A 55 19.86 15.56 11.23
CA SER A 55 21.19 16.20 11.15
C SER A 55 21.16 17.73 11.03
N ASP A 56 20.27 18.26 10.17
CA ASP A 56 20.04 19.69 9.95
C ASP A 56 18.59 19.93 9.48
N PRO A 57 17.63 20.11 10.41
CA PRO A 57 16.23 20.38 10.07
C PRO A 57 16.01 21.56 9.13
N GLY A 58 16.92 22.55 9.13
CA GLY A 58 16.85 23.73 8.26
C GLY A 58 17.10 23.43 6.79
N SER A 59 17.66 22.27 6.48
CA SER A 59 17.97 21.81 5.12
C SER A 59 16.82 21.03 4.45
N VAL A 60 15.80 20.64 5.23
CA VAL A 60 14.71 19.78 4.76
C VAL A 60 13.72 20.59 3.90
N ASP A 61 13.47 20.10 2.69
CA ASP A 61 12.34 20.54 1.86
C ASP A 61 11.05 19.89 2.39
N TRP A 62 10.38 20.59 3.31
CA TRP A 62 9.16 20.14 3.96
C TRP A 62 7.97 19.99 2.99
N ASP A 63 7.88 20.82 1.95
CA ASP A 63 6.82 20.69 0.94
C ASP A 63 7.00 19.38 0.16
N SER A 64 8.25 19.07 -0.20
CA SER A 64 8.58 17.78 -0.81
C SER A 64 8.38 16.61 0.16
N PHE A 65 8.66 16.79 1.45
CA PHE A 65 8.42 15.78 2.50
C PHE A 65 6.93 15.41 2.57
N GLU A 66 6.05 16.41 2.70
CA GLU A 66 4.60 16.22 2.75
C GLU A 66 4.07 15.56 1.47
N SER A 67 4.59 15.96 0.32
CA SER A 67 4.24 15.37 -0.97
C SER A 67 4.58 13.87 -1.03
N ASP A 68 5.78 13.48 -0.57
CA ASP A 68 6.18 12.07 -0.55
C ASP A 68 5.34 11.27 0.45
N LEU A 69 5.05 11.84 1.63
CA LEU A 69 4.19 11.21 2.64
C LEU A 69 2.78 10.97 2.10
N LYS A 70 2.20 11.96 1.42
CA LYS A 70 0.93 11.82 0.72
C LYS A 70 1.00 10.72 -0.34
N GLY A 71 2.07 10.71 -1.14
CA GLY A 71 2.28 9.70 -2.18
C GLY A 71 2.40 8.28 -1.62
N ALA A 72 3.05 8.11 -0.45
CA ALA A 72 3.14 6.83 0.24
C ALA A 72 1.76 6.34 0.69
N ARG A 73 1.00 7.19 1.39
CA ARG A 73 -0.39 6.90 1.82
C ARG A 73 -1.30 6.56 0.65
N ASP A 74 -1.28 7.36 -0.42
CA ASP A 74 -2.09 7.13 -1.63
C ASP A 74 -1.76 5.77 -2.28
N SER A 75 -0.48 5.36 -2.26
CA SER A 75 -0.03 4.08 -2.82
C SER A 75 -0.53 2.90 -1.99
N LEU A 76 -0.49 2.99 -0.65
CA LEU A 76 -1.04 1.96 0.25
C LEU A 76 -2.56 1.81 0.04
N ASP A 77 -3.28 2.94 0.00
CA ASP A 77 -4.70 3.01 -0.33
C ASP A 77 -5.04 2.34 -1.67
N ALA A 78 -4.22 2.60 -2.69
CA ALA A 78 -4.41 2.04 -4.02
C ALA A 78 -4.17 0.54 -4.05
N ILE A 79 -3.20 0.02 -3.29
CA ILE A 79 -2.96 -1.43 -3.13
C ILE A 79 -4.17 -2.07 -2.46
N GLU A 80 -4.62 -1.56 -1.32
CA GLU A 80 -5.73 -2.12 -0.53
C GLU A 80 -7.04 -2.22 -1.34
N LYS A 81 -7.29 -1.26 -2.23
CA LYS A 81 -8.50 -1.21 -3.08
C LYS A 81 -8.42 -2.12 -4.31
N LEU A 82 -7.32 -2.83 -4.55
CA LEU A 82 -7.22 -3.76 -5.68
C LEU A 82 -8.17 -4.94 -5.50
N SER A 83 -8.75 -5.40 -6.60
CA SER A 83 -9.55 -6.63 -6.63
C SER A 83 -8.67 -7.78 -7.12
N PRO A 84 -8.04 -8.58 -6.24
CA PRO A 84 -7.13 -9.64 -6.66
C PRO A 84 -7.87 -10.75 -7.41
N PRO A 85 -7.19 -11.45 -8.34
CA PRO A 85 -7.65 -12.75 -8.82
C PRO A 85 -7.85 -13.72 -7.63
N PRO A 86 -8.82 -14.66 -7.69
CA PRO A 86 -9.08 -15.57 -6.58
C PRO A 86 -7.84 -16.31 -6.05
N ILE A 87 -6.91 -16.68 -6.94
CA ILE A 87 -5.67 -17.38 -6.60
C ILE A 87 -4.67 -16.55 -5.76
N TYR A 88 -4.82 -15.24 -5.72
CA TYR A 88 -3.99 -14.31 -4.94
C TYR A 88 -4.75 -13.66 -3.79
N SER A 89 -6.03 -14.02 -3.59
CA SER A 89 -6.90 -13.35 -2.62
C SER A 89 -6.43 -13.50 -1.17
N ALA A 90 -5.88 -14.66 -0.80
CA ALA A 90 -5.34 -14.90 0.54
C ALA A 90 -4.08 -14.05 0.80
N GLN A 91 -3.14 -14.05 -0.13
CA GLN A 91 -1.91 -13.28 -0.04
C GLN A 91 -2.20 -11.78 -0.05
N HIS A 92 -3.14 -11.34 -0.88
CA HIS A 92 -3.57 -9.95 -0.90
C HIS A 92 -4.19 -9.53 0.44
N ARG A 93 -5.01 -10.37 1.06
CA ARG A 93 -5.56 -10.09 2.39
C ARG A 93 -4.46 -9.92 3.44
N ASN A 94 -3.48 -10.81 3.46
CA ASN A 94 -2.35 -10.68 4.38
C ASN A 94 -1.60 -9.36 4.17
N ILE A 95 -1.40 -8.96 2.91
CA ILE A 95 -0.80 -7.66 2.59
C ILE A 95 -1.66 -6.52 3.12
N CYS A 96 -2.99 -6.57 2.99
CA CYS A 96 -3.87 -5.54 3.54
C CYS A 96 -3.83 -5.48 5.08
N GLU A 97 -3.66 -6.62 5.75
CA GLU A 97 -3.43 -6.65 7.20
C GLU A 97 -2.10 -5.97 7.55
N ASP A 98 -1.03 -6.27 6.80
CA ASP A 98 0.30 -5.67 7.01
C ASP A 98 0.38 -4.19 6.57
N ILE A 99 -0.50 -3.71 5.69
CA ILE A 99 -0.58 -2.28 5.33
C ILE A 99 -0.84 -1.43 6.56
N GLN A 100 -1.53 -1.97 7.57
CA GLN A 100 -1.84 -1.21 8.78
C GLN A 100 -0.58 -0.74 9.52
N SER A 101 0.47 -1.57 9.62
CA SER A 101 1.73 -1.13 10.23
C SER A 101 2.44 -0.06 9.39
N GLU A 102 2.34 -0.13 8.06
CA GLU A 102 2.89 0.92 7.17
C GLU A 102 2.13 2.24 7.30
N ARG A 103 0.81 2.19 7.56
CA ARG A 103 0.01 3.38 7.87
C ARG A 103 0.43 3.99 9.19
N GLU A 104 0.62 3.17 10.23
CA GLU A 104 1.11 3.63 11.53
C GLU A 104 2.48 4.28 11.41
N TRP A 105 3.37 3.71 10.60
CA TRP A 105 4.65 4.34 10.26
C TRP A 105 4.44 5.71 9.58
N CYS A 106 3.55 5.80 8.58
CA CYS A 106 3.22 7.07 7.93
C CYS A 106 2.64 8.10 8.90
N GLU A 107 1.84 7.69 9.89
CA GLU A 107 1.31 8.60 10.92
C GLU A 107 2.40 9.10 11.88
N ALA A 108 3.35 8.25 12.26
CA ALA A 108 4.50 8.67 13.06
C ALA A 108 5.36 9.69 12.29
N VAL A 109 5.60 9.43 11.00
CA VAL A 109 6.33 10.34 10.10
C VAL A 109 5.57 11.64 9.83
N ALA A 110 4.23 11.62 9.86
CA ALA A 110 3.42 12.83 9.70
C ALA A 110 3.67 13.86 10.80
N LYS A 111 3.87 13.41 12.04
CA LYS A 111 4.20 14.29 13.17
C LYS A 111 5.47 15.09 12.92
N VAL A 112 6.48 14.47 12.29
CA VAL A 112 7.74 15.14 11.91
C VAL A 112 7.49 16.23 10.88
N ALA A 113 6.61 15.98 9.91
CA ALA A 113 6.26 16.98 8.89
C ALA A 113 5.46 18.15 9.49
N GLU A 114 4.53 17.86 10.41
CA GLU A 114 3.70 18.86 11.11
C GLU A 114 4.55 19.78 11.98
N ASP A 115 5.44 19.19 12.79
CA ASP A 115 6.29 19.94 13.72
C ASP A 115 7.55 20.50 13.05
N ARG A 116 7.87 20.03 11.83
CA ARG A 116 9.07 20.37 11.05
C ARG A 116 10.36 20.14 11.84
N GLU A 117 10.35 19.10 12.66
CA GLU A 117 11.41 18.70 13.56
C GLU A 117 11.31 17.20 13.81
N LEU A 118 12.46 16.53 13.97
CA LEU A 118 12.53 15.14 14.37
C LEU A 118 13.07 15.05 15.79
N THR A 119 12.20 14.74 16.76
CA THR A 119 12.60 14.51 18.14
C THR A 119 12.99 13.06 18.37
N ASP A 120 13.73 12.78 19.45
CA ASP A 120 14.12 11.41 19.83
C ASP A 120 12.89 10.50 20.04
N ASP A 121 11.82 11.03 20.64
CA ASP A 121 10.57 10.29 20.85
C ASP A 121 9.89 9.93 19.52
N MET A 122 9.85 10.87 18.56
CA MET A 122 9.32 10.61 17.22
C MET A 122 10.18 9.60 16.45
N LEU A 123 11.50 9.72 16.55
CA LEU A 123 12.42 8.77 15.93
C LEU A 123 12.21 7.35 16.49
N GLN A 124 12.01 7.23 17.80
CA GLN A 124 11.69 5.95 18.44
C GLN A 124 10.36 5.38 17.93
N GLU A 125 9.29 6.18 17.86
CA GLU A 125 8.00 5.74 17.31
C GLU A 125 8.09 5.26 15.86
N ILE A 126 8.79 6.02 15.00
CA ILE A 126 9.04 5.67 13.60
C ILE A 126 9.81 4.34 13.50
N THR A 127 10.82 4.16 14.35
CA THR A 127 11.67 2.96 14.38
C THR A 127 10.88 1.74 14.82
N ASP A 128 10.07 1.86 15.88
CA ASP A 128 9.24 0.76 16.38
C ASP A 128 8.18 0.33 15.36
N ALA A 129 7.53 1.29 14.70
CA ALA A 129 6.59 1.01 13.62
C ALA A 129 7.26 0.25 12.46
N ALA A 130 8.47 0.67 12.04
CA ALA A 130 9.22 0.01 10.98
C ALA A 130 9.60 -1.44 11.33
N TYR A 131 10.04 -1.71 12.57
CA TYR A 131 10.43 -3.06 13.00
C TYR A 131 9.24 -4.01 13.16
N SER A 132 8.05 -3.49 13.43
CA SER A 132 6.83 -4.29 13.56
C SER A 132 6.30 -4.80 12.22
N SER A 133 6.72 -4.19 11.10
CA SER A 133 6.14 -4.44 9.79
C SER A 133 6.55 -5.77 9.16
N GLN A 134 5.57 -6.49 8.63
CA GLN A 134 5.77 -7.66 7.76
C GLN A 134 5.47 -7.37 6.29
N PHE A 135 5.09 -6.12 5.96
CA PHE A 135 4.55 -5.73 4.67
C PHE A 135 5.46 -6.12 3.50
N HIS A 136 6.73 -5.75 3.54
CA HIS A 136 7.68 -6.05 2.46
C HIS A 136 7.90 -7.56 2.26
N THR A 137 7.82 -8.36 3.32
CA THR A 137 7.92 -9.82 3.24
C THR A 137 6.69 -10.41 2.55
N SER A 138 5.50 -9.96 2.93
CA SER A 138 4.24 -10.38 2.30
C SER A 138 4.16 -9.99 0.82
N VAL A 139 4.60 -8.76 0.49
CA VAL A 139 4.73 -8.31 -0.90
C VAL A 139 5.68 -9.20 -1.69
N PHE A 140 6.86 -9.50 -1.16
CA PHE A 140 7.84 -10.37 -1.82
C PHE A 140 7.26 -11.77 -2.09
N ASN A 141 6.57 -12.35 -1.11
CA ASN A 141 5.93 -13.66 -1.25
C ASN A 141 4.89 -13.68 -2.38
N LEU A 142 4.04 -12.65 -2.45
CA LEU A 142 3.05 -12.52 -3.53
C LEU A 142 3.74 -12.37 -4.90
N ILE A 143 4.76 -11.52 -5.02
CA ILE A 143 5.50 -11.34 -6.28
C ILE A 143 6.15 -12.65 -6.73
N MET A 144 6.76 -13.40 -5.80
CA MET A 144 7.36 -14.69 -6.10
C MET A 144 6.34 -15.73 -6.55
N GLN A 145 5.13 -15.72 -5.98
CA GLN A 145 4.04 -16.57 -6.44
C GLN A 145 3.58 -16.19 -7.85
N MET A 146 3.33 -14.90 -8.12
CA MET A 146 2.95 -14.42 -9.45
C MET A 146 3.98 -14.81 -10.52
N LYS A 147 5.28 -14.76 -10.18
CA LYS A 147 6.36 -15.21 -11.05
C LYS A 147 6.32 -16.73 -11.30
N LYS A 148 6.06 -17.53 -10.26
CA LYS A 148 5.91 -19.00 -10.39
C LYS A 148 4.74 -19.37 -11.29
N ASP A 149 3.66 -18.58 -11.24
CA ASP A 149 2.45 -18.80 -12.05
C ASP A 149 2.59 -18.30 -13.50
N GLY A 150 3.76 -17.76 -13.89
CA GLY A 150 4.02 -17.31 -15.26
C GLY A 150 3.37 -15.97 -15.60
N VAL A 151 2.99 -15.16 -14.61
CA VAL A 151 2.50 -13.79 -14.83
C VAL A 151 3.70 -12.93 -15.24
N SER A 152 3.88 -12.77 -16.56
CA SER A 152 5.06 -12.12 -17.14
C SER A 152 5.21 -10.68 -16.68
N THR A 153 6.43 -10.35 -16.28
CA THR A 153 6.94 -9.00 -15.99
C THR A 153 7.43 -8.38 -17.31
N ASN A 154 6.53 -8.13 -18.27
CA ASN A 154 6.91 -7.36 -19.47
C ASN A 154 7.03 -5.89 -19.12
#